data_AF-A0AB39V7X0-F1
#
_entry.id   AF-A0AB39V7X0-F1
#
_cell.length_a   1.000
_cell.length_b   1.000
_cell.length_c   1.000
_cell.angle_alpha   90.00
_cell.angle_beta   90.00
_cell.angle_gamma   90.00
#
_symmetry.space_group_name_H-M   'P 1'
#
loop_
_entity.id
_entity.type
_entity.pdbx_description
1 polymer ?
#
loop_
_entity_poly.entity_id
_entity_poly.type
_entity_poly.pdbx_seq_one_letter_code
_entity_poly.pdbx_strand_id
1 'polypeptide(L)'
;MRKIRIFLLFCLMFIFCTNLLANDWEFGSEGGHIVPMNVSNIAIKSEKLHFKLEKVKGEYGPVNEMAVTVRFVFDSPEAGEKYIGFITPEGGNEEWDEVNHFKNFRTIVNGKSVNTVSYRLTDFVPKDVKKLEEVKKYFKEYDEEKAKEEADYYKRSYVYYFKANFKKGENVIEHSYRYDGSGGVGYNDFNYVWSTISKWKNQKVDDFEVIVEPGSALIAIPEIKMKNGKYIDWKLVGEGNIDYGYRNYYDRDGQYKVLYAKLKKGYLHFKTKNFSPEDEFNLSEIVYLNGNYYFPEKTEKGYKYRDDLTKAAYSAEYLTADELKELTNEDLKIMRNYPYAVAGYDFSDKKLKDYFSKFLWYIPIGKNVELGEDDYEVINNVDKIINSRKK
;
A
#
# COMPACT_ATOMS: atom_id res chain seq x y z
N MET A 1 -40.99 7.37 -9.60
CA MET A 1 -39.98 6.48 -10.23
C MET A 1 -38.80 7.18 -10.91
N ARG A 2 -38.80 8.51 -11.11
CA ARG A 2 -37.65 9.26 -11.68
C ARG A 2 -36.67 9.81 -10.65
N LYS A 3 -37.06 9.89 -9.36
CA LYS A 3 -36.22 10.37 -8.24
C LYS A 3 -35.41 9.27 -7.53
N ILE A 4 -35.73 7.99 -7.74
CA ILE A 4 -34.99 6.85 -7.14
C ILE A 4 -33.78 6.44 -8.01
N ARG A 5 -33.79 6.77 -9.31
CA ARG A 5 -32.63 6.55 -10.20
C ARG A 5 -31.49 7.56 -10.00
N ILE A 6 -31.77 8.73 -9.42
CA ILE A 6 -30.75 9.76 -9.16
C ILE A 6 -29.97 9.44 -7.86
N PHE A 7 -30.59 8.73 -6.91
CA PHE A 7 -29.91 8.31 -5.67
C PHE A 7 -28.98 7.10 -5.89
N LEU A 8 -29.33 6.20 -6.83
CA LEU A 8 -28.47 5.09 -7.27
C LEU A 8 -27.29 5.54 -8.14
N LEU A 9 -27.40 6.70 -8.82
CA LEU A 9 -26.28 7.33 -9.54
C LEU A 9 -25.30 8.06 -8.61
N PHE A 10 -25.73 8.45 -7.41
CA PHE A 10 -24.86 8.99 -6.36
C PHE A 10 -24.11 7.89 -5.57
N CYS A 11 -24.60 6.65 -5.58
CA CYS A 11 -23.92 5.49 -4.99
C CYS A 11 -22.89 4.85 -5.95
N LEU A 12 -22.95 5.17 -7.24
CA LEU A 12 -21.97 4.77 -8.26
C LEU A 12 -20.72 5.67 -8.29
N MET A 13 -20.65 6.70 -7.44
CA MET A 13 -19.51 7.62 -7.32
C MET A 13 -18.54 7.29 -6.16
N PHE A 14 -18.70 6.14 -5.48
CA PHE A 14 -17.83 5.72 -4.37
C PHE A 14 -17.10 4.38 -4.60
N ILE A 15 -16.94 3.93 -5.86
CA ILE A 15 -16.34 2.61 -6.18
C ILE A 15 -15.15 2.73 -7.14
N PHE A 16 -14.26 3.70 -6.95
CA PHE A 16 -12.89 3.64 -7.47
C PHE A 16 -11.96 4.41 -6.52
N CYS A 17 -11.62 3.78 -5.39
CA CYS A 17 -10.43 4.14 -4.64
C CYS A 17 -9.46 2.96 -4.73
N THR A 18 -8.86 2.79 -5.90
CA THR A 18 -7.65 1.98 -6.09
C THR A 18 -6.63 2.85 -6.81
N ASN A 19 -6.14 3.85 -6.08
CA ASN A 19 -5.10 4.77 -6.55
C ASN A 19 -3.75 4.16 -6.14
N LEU A 20 -3.24 3.23 -6.96
CA LEU A 20 -2.06 2.43 -6.65
C LEU A 20 -1.02 2.53 -7.77
N LEU A 21 0.02 3.41 -7.80
CA LEU A 21 0.99 3.26 -8.91
C LEU A 21 2.46 3.71 -8.74
N ALA A 22 3.48 2.86 -8.82
CA ALA A 22 4.81 3.29 -9.31
C ALA A 22 5.73 2.17 -9.85
N ASN A 23 6.22 2.21 -11.10
CA ASN A 23 7.61 1.86 -11.52
C ASN A 23 8.02 2.49 -12.87
N ASP A 24 9.26 2.23 -13.31
CA ASP A 24 9.91 2.76 -14.52
C ASP A 24 9.37 2.29 -15.89
N TRP A 25 9.34 3.22 -16.83
CA TRP A 25 8.90 3.07 -18.22
C TRP A 25 9.95 3.66 -19.18
N GLU A 26 10.26 3.01 -20.32
CA GLU A 26 11.13 3.56 -21.37
C GLU A 26 10.36 4.41 -22.40
N PHE A 27 10.91 5.59 -22.72
CA PHE A 27 10.37 6.51 -23.69
C PHE A 27 11.27 6.63 -24.94
N GLY A 28 10.67 6.77 -26.12
CA GLY A 28 11.36 7.07 -27.38
C GLY A 28 11.40 8.57 -27.68
N SER A 29 12.35 9.01 -28.53
CA SER A 29 12.39 10.40 -29.02
C SER A 29 12.98 10.56 -30.43
N GLU A 30 12.29 11.34 -31.28
CA GLU A 30 12.73 11.87 -32.58
C GLU A 30 12.23 13.32 -32.65
N GLY A 31 13.04 14.25 -33.17
CA GLY A 31 12.64 15.67 -33.29
C GLY A 31 12.36 16.42 -31.98
N GLY A 32 12.71 15.85 -30.81
CA GLY A 32 12.51 16.47 -29.49
C GLY A 32 11.14 16.20 -28.85
N HIS A 33 10.26 15.45 -29.52
CA HIS A 33 9.04 14.91 -28.89
C HIS A 33 9.37 13.57 -28.23
N ILE A 34 8.72 13.26 -27.10
CA ILE A 34 8.97 12.06 -26.28
C ILE A 34 7.66 11.29 -26.16
N VAL A 35 7.71 9.97 -26.34
CA VAL A 35 6.52 9.10 -26.33
C VAL A 35 6.78 7.84 -25.50
N PRO A 36 5.80 7.34 -24.72
CA PRO A 36 5.98 6.09 -23.97
C PRO A 36 6.09 4.91 -24.94
N MET A 37 6.99 3.96 -24.72
CA MET A 37 7.07 2.75 -25.57
C MET A 37 6.12 1.64 -25.08
N ASN A 38 5.37 0.95 -25.97
CA ASN A 38 4.57 -0.21 -25.52
C ASN A 38 5.46 -1.39 -25.11
N VAL A 39 6.61 -1.58 -25.76
CA VAL A 39 7.58 -2.63 -25.43
C VAL A 39 9.01 -2.14 -25.69
N SER A 40 9.82 -2.10 -24.63
CA SER A 40 11.26 -1.85 -24.69
C SER A 40 12.04 -3.05 -25.25
N ASN A 41 13.20 -2.80 -25.88
CA ASN A 41 14.17 -3.84 -26.22
C ASN A 41 15.14 -4.16 -25.06
N ILE A 42 15.02 -3.46 -23.94
CA ILE A 42 15.79 -3.60 -22.70
C ILE A 42 15.03 -4.54 -21.76
N ALA A 43 15.74 -5.48 -21.14
CA ALA A 43 15.16 -6.42 -20.17
C ALA A 43 15.49 -6.00 -18.73
N ILE A 44 14.60 -6.31 -17.79
CA ILE A 44 14.91 -6.17 -16.36
C ILE A 44 15.48 -7.50 -15.85
N LYS A 45 16.77 -7.51 -15.51
CA LYS A 45 17.45 -8.66 -14.92
C LYS A 45 17.15 -8.80 -13.45
N SER A 46 17.13 -7.69 -12.73
CA SER A 46 16.85 -7.71 -11.30
C SER A 46 16.17 -6.44 -10.86
N GLU A 47 15.26 -6.59 -9.91
CA GLU A 47 14.64 -5.50 -9.18
C GLU A 47 14.61 -5.86 -7.70
N LYS A 48 15.07 -4.94 -6.87
CA LYS A 48 15.04 -5.06 -5.42
C LYS A 48 14.32 -3.86 -4.84
N LEU A 49 13.18 -4.12 -4.21
CA LEU A 49 12.34 -3.13 -3.56
C LEU A 49 12.50 -3.23 -2.04
N HIS A 50 12.59 -2.07 -1.40
CA HIS A 50 12.54 -1.96 0.04
C HIS A 50 11.57 -0.84 0.43
N PHE A 51 10.49 -1.27 1.08
CA PHE A 51 9.44 -0.45 1.67
C PHE A 51 9.68 -0.33 3.16
N LYS A 52 9.74 0.88 3.69
CA LYS A 52 9.87 1.13 5.12
C LYS A 52 8.85 2.15 5.57
N LEU A 53 7.96 1.72 6.47
CA LEU A 53 6.96 2.59 7.07
C LEU A 53 7.62 3.40 8.18
N GLU A 54 7.55 4.72 8.08
CA GLU A 54 8.18 5.63 9.03
C GLU A 54 7.17 6.66 9.57
N LYS A 55 7.15 6.83 10.90
CA LYS A 55 6.42 7.91 11.53
C LYS A 55 7.15 9.23 11.32
N VAL A 56 6.44 10.21 10.77
CA VAL A 56 6.91 11.58 10.56
C VAL A 56 5.97 12.57 11.24
N LYS A 57 6.42 13.81 11.43
CA LYS A 57 5.58 14.88 11.96
C LYS A 57 4.67 15.43 10.86
N GLY A 58 3.37 15.22 10.98
CA GLY A 58 2.35 15.87 10.16
C GLY A 58 1.81 17.16 10.79
N GLU A 59 0.92 17.84 10.08
CA GLU A 59 0.29 19.09 10.51
C GLU A 59 -0.61 18.90 11.75
N TYR A 60 -1.36 17.80 11.78
CA TYR A 60 -2.33 17.48 12.85
C TYR A 60 -1.84 16.40 13.83
N GLY A 61 -0.59 15.96 13.71
CA GLY A 61 -0.04 14.89 14.53
C GLY A 61 0.95 14.00 13.77
N PRO A 62 1.51 12.97 14.41
CA PRO A 62 2.37 12.02 13.72
C PRO A 62 1.58 11.24 12.67
N VAL A 63 2.11 11.16 11.45
CA VAL A 63 1.56 10.39 10.33
C VAL A 63 2.60 9.38 9.86
N ASN A 64 2.18 8.29 9.22
CA ASN A 64 3.12 7.37 8.59
C ASN A 64 3.34 7.74 7.13
N GLU A 65 4.59 7.70 6.71
CA GLU A 65 4.99 7.75 5.30
C GLU A 65 5.71 6.47 4.92
N MET A 66 5.60 6.08 3.66
CA MET A 66 6.37 4.99 3.09
C MET A 66 7.65 5.55 2.46
N ALA A 67 8.79 5.24 3.08
CA ALA A 67 10.10 5.43 2.46
C ALA A 67 10.39 4.24 1.54
N VAL A 68 10.70 4.53 0.28
CA VAL A 68 11.00 3.50 -0.73
C VAL A 68 12.41 3.67 -1.24
N THR A 69 13.10 2.54 -1.35
CA THR A 69 14.30 2.43 -2.19
C THR A 69 14.10 1.28 -3.16
N VAL A 70 14.45 1.52 -4.42
CA VAL A 70 14.37 0.50 -5.47
C VAL A 70 15.66 0.49 -6.27
N ARG A 71 16.13 -0.71 -6.59
CA ARG A 71 17.31 -0.92 -7.42
C ARG A 71 16.98 -1.85 -8.58
N PHE A 72 17.15 -1.34 -9.79
CA PHE A 72 17.01 -2.07 -11.04
C PHE A 72 18.38 -2.44 -11.61
N VAL A 73 18.45 -3.62 -12.24
CA VAL A 73 19.50 -4.00 -13.18
C VAL A 73 18.84 -4.24 -14.52
N PHE A 74 19.11 -3.35 -15.46
CA PHE A 74 18.65 -3.44 -16.85
C PHE A 74 19.72 -4.09 -17.72
N ASP A 75 19.33 -4.91 -18.68
CA ASP A 75 20.20 -5.47 -19.71
C ASP A 75 19.84 -4.86 -21.07
N SER A 76 20.72 -4.00 -21.58
CA SER A 76 20.51 -3.24 -22.81
C SER A 76 21.26 -3.87 -24.00
N PRO A 77 20.62 -4.07 -25.16
CA PRO A 77 21.27 -4.70 -26.31
C PRO A 77 22.36 -3.82 -26.95
N GLU A 78 22.32 -2.51 -26.71
CA GLU A 78 23.19 -1.50 -27.30
C GLU A 78 23.50 -0.39 -26.29
N ALA A 79 24.57 0.37 -26.54
CA ALA A 79 24.86 1.58 -25.78
C ALA A 79 24.09 2.76 -26.35
N GLY A 80 23.73 3.73 -25.50
CA GLY A 80 23.08 4.96 -25.94
C GLY A 80 22.40 5.72 -24.81
N GLU A 81 22.01 6.96 -25.09
CA GLU A 81 21.13 7.72 -24.20
C GLU A 81 19.73 7.10 -24.26
N LYS A 82 19.19 6.77 -23.10
CA LYS A 82 17.84 6.25 -22.88
C LYS A 82 17.06 7.25 -22.05
N TYR A 83 15.76 7.27 -22.29
CA TYR A 83 14.84 8.16 -21.62
C TYR A 83 13.92 7.32 -20.77
N ILE A 84 14.09 7.40 -19.44
CA ILE A 84 13.35 6.58 -18.49
C ILE A 84 12.45 7.49 -17.67
N GLY A 85 11.21 7.09 -17.48
CA GLY A 85 10.25 7.79 -16.64
C GLY A 85 9.74 6.88 -15.53
N PHE A 86 9.82 7.38 -14.30
CA PHE A 86 9.28 6.74 -13.12
C PHE A 86 7.86 7.26 -12.87
N ILE A 87 6.86 6.39 -12.93
CA ILE A 87 5.46 6.76 -12.65
C ILE A 87 5.26 6.86 -11.14
N THR A 88 4.56 7.89 -10.65
CA THR A 88 4.41 8.14 -9.20
C THR A 88 3.16 7.51 -8.60
N PRO A 89 3.20 7.09 -7.31
CA PRO A 89 2.00 6.62 -6.61
C PRO A 89 0.96 7.73 -6.63
N GLU A 90 -0.24 7.44 -7.10
CA GLU A 90 -1.33 8.39 -7.02
C GLU A 90 -1.61 8.72 -5.55
N GLY A 91 -1.71 10.02 -5.26
CA GLY A 91 -2.20 10.53 -3.98
C GLY A 91 -3.72 10.60 -3.99
N GLY A 92 -4.29 11.02 -2.88
CA GLY A 92 -5.73 10.96 -2.60
C GLY A 92 -6.64 11.78 -3.54
N ASN A 93 -7.85 12.06 -3.06
CA ASN A 93 -8.93 12.70 -3.84
C ASN A 93 -8.66 14.16 -4.24
N GLU A 94 -7.59 14.78 -3.76
CA GLU A 94 -7.21 16.17 -4.08
C GLU A 94 -6.28 16.24 -5.30
N GLU A 95 -6.14 17.44 -5.89
CA GLU A 95 -5.13 17.64 -6.94
C GLU A 95 -3.77 17.29 -6.35
N TRP A 96 -3.12 16.26 -6.91
CA TRP A 96 -1.80 15.82 -6.49
C TRP A 96 -0.82 17.00 -6.60
N ASP A 97 -0.53 17.65 -5.47
CA ASP A 97 0.54 18.62 -5.39
C ASP A 97 1.87 17.86 -5.24
N GLU A 98 2.87 18.26 -6.03
CA GLU A 98 4.20 17.63 -6.06
C GLU A 98 4.98 17.85 -4.74
N VAL A 99 4.40 18.59 -3.78
CA VAL A 99 5.13 19.11 -2.61
C VAL A 99 4.87 18.23 -1.39
N ASN A 100 3.64 17.76 -1.18
CA ASN A 100 3.24 17.12 0.08
C ASN A 100 3.14 15.59 -0.02
N HIS A 101 2.61 15.06 -1.13
CA HIS A 101 2.25 13.63 -1.24
C HIS A 101 3.38 12.72 -1.70
N PHE A 102 4.28 13.21 -2.55
CA PHE A 102 5.43 12.45 -3.04
C PHE A 102 6.66 13.35 -3.09
N LYS A 103 7.71 12.95 -2.39
CA LYS A 103 8.83 13.85 -2.13
C LYS A 103 10.16 13.14 -2.07
N ASN A 104 11.20 13.97 -2.15
CA ASN A 104 12.59 13.54 -2.09
C ASN A 104 12.95 12.49 -3.14
N PHE A 105 12.31 12.53 -4.32
CA PHE A 105 12.65 11.65 -5.42
C PHE A 105 14.07 11.92 -5.90
N ARG A 106 14.88 10.87 -5.90
CA ARG A 106 16.27 10.91 -6.36
C ARG A 106 16.53 9.69 -7.24
N THR A 107 17.24 9.94 -8.34
CA THR A 107 17.68 8.89 -9.26
C THR A 107 19.20 8.86 -9.37
N ILE A 108 19.75 7.64 -9.31
CA ILE A 108 21.15 7.35 -9.56
C ILE A 108 21.23 6.37 -10.72
N VAL A 109 21.98 6.73 -11.77
CA VAL A 109 22.24 5.87 -12.93
C VAL A 109 23.72 5.50 -12.92
N ASN A 110 24.02 4.20 -12.84
CA ASN A 110 25.38 3.67 -12.83
C ASN A 110 26.29 4.38 -11.79
N GLY A 111 25.74 4.63 -10.59
CA GLY A 111 26.44 5.31 -9.49
C GLY A 111 26.52 6.83 -9.59
N LYS A 112 25.91 7.46 -10.60
CA LYS A 112 25.89 8.92 -10.78
C LYS A 112 24.48 9.48 -10.61
N SER A 113 24.34 10.50 -9.77
CA SER A 113 23.07 11.22 -9.65
C SER A 113 22.72 11.89 -10.97
N VAL A 114 21.47 11.79 -11.39
CA VAL A 114 20.95 12.47 -12.58
C VAL A 114 19.84 13.43 -12.19
N ASN A 115 19.63 14.47 -13.00
CA ASN A 115 18.50 15.37 -12.82
C ASN A 115 17.22 14.72 -13.34
N THR A 116 16.12 15.02 -12.67
CA THR A 116 14.80 14.53 -13.01
C THR A 116 13.87 15.71 -13.26
N VAL A 117 12.96 15.54 -14.21
CA VAL A 117 11.90 16.52 -14.53
C VAL A 117 10.56 15.81 -14.40
N SER A 118 9.58 16.44 -13.76
CA SER A 118 8.21 15.91 -13.66
C SER A 118 7.32 16.45 -14.78
N TYR A 119 6.45 15.58 -15.30
CA TYR A 119 5.40 15.91 -16.28
C TYR A 119 4.14 15.10 -15.96
N ARG A 120 2.96 15.55 -16.41
CA ARG A 120 1.76 14.69 -16.35
C ARG A 120 1.90 13.59 -17.40
N LEU A 121 1.49 12.35 -17.13
CA LEU A 121 1.58 11.31 -18.16
C LEU A 121 0.81 11.68 -19.44
N THR A 122 -0.30 12.39 -19.28
CA THR A 122 -1.12 12.91 -20.39
C THR A 122 -0.40 13.95 -21.27
N ASP A 123 0.68 14.57 -20.80
CA ASP A 123 1.48 15.48 -21.62
C ASP A 123 2.23 14.76 -22.75
N PHE A 124 2.45 13.45 -22.60
CA PHE A 124 3.10 12.60 -23.59
C PHE A 124 2.13 11.95 -24.59
N VAL A 125 0.82 12.17 -24.44
CA VAL A 125 -0.20 11.61 -25.35
C VAL A 125 -0.24 12.41 -26.65
N PRO A 126 -0.33 11.76 -27.82
CA PRO A 126 -0.36 12.45 -29.11
C PRO A 126 -1.60 13.34 -29.22
N LYS A 127 -1.39 14.65 -29.42
CA LYS A 127 -2.48 15.65 -29.46
C LYS A 127 -3.06 15.88 -30.86
N ASP A 128 -2.43 15.34 -31.89
CA ASP A 128 -2.85 15.50 -33.29
C ASP A 128 -2.39 14.33 -34.17
N VAL A 129 -2.93 14.26 -35.39
CA VAL A 129 -2.69 13.16 -36.36
C VAL A 129 -1.23 13.06 -36.77
N LYS A 130 -0.49 14.18 -36.87
CA LYS A 130 0.93 14.14 -37.27
C LYS A 130 1.77 13.49 -36.18
N LYS A 131 1.54 13.88 -34.93
CA LYS A 131 2.17 13.25 -33.76
C LYS A 131 1.79 11.77 -33.67
N LEU A 132 0.52 11.44 -33.89
CA LEU A 132 0.06 10.05 -33.87
C LEU A 132 0.80 9.16 -34.90
N GLU A 133 0.98 9.62 -36.13
CA GLU A 133 1.73 8.87 -37.15
C GLU A 133 3.23 8.73 -36.82
N GLU A 134 3.81 9.73 -36.14
CA GLU A 134 5.18 9.63 -35.63
C GLU A 134 5.30 8.63 -34.48
N VAL A 135 4.34 8.67 -33.54
CA VAL A 135 4.24 7.79 -32.37
C VAL A 135 4.21 6.33 -32.81
N LYS A 136 3.39 5.97 -33.82
CA LYS A 136 3.27 4.60 -34.36
C LYS A 136 4.60 3.94 -34.70
N LYS A 137 5.66 4.70 -35.04
CA LYS A 137 6.99 4.16 -35.34
C LYS A 137 7.68 3.49 -34.14
N TYR A 138 7.34 3.86 -32.91
CA TYR A 138 7.94 3.36 -31.67
C TYR A 138 7.27 2.11 -31.12
N PHE A 139 6.18 1.66 -31.76
CA PHE A 139 5.37 0.56 -31.29
C PHE A 139 5.44 -0.58 -32.29
N LYS A 140 5.59 -1.80 -31.79
CA LYS A 140 5.43 -2.99 -32.63
C LYS A 140 4.00 -3.08 -33.18
N GLU A 141 3.02 -2.77 -32.33
CA GLU A 141 1.60 -2.64 -32.65
C GLU A 141 1.06 -1.46 -31.82
N TYR A 142 0.65 -0.38 -32.49
CA TYR A 142 0.02 0.77 -31.82
C TYR A 142 -1.49 0.58 -31.83
N ASP A 143 -2.07 0.53 -30.64
CA ASP A 143 -3.50 0.38 -30.40
C ASP A 143 -4.03 1.69 -29.79
N GLU A 144 -4.79 2.45 -30.57
CA GLU A 144 -5.25 3.79 -30.18
C GLU A 144 -6.27 3.74 -29.02
N GLU A 145 -7.10 2.69 -28.96
CA GLU A 145 -8.07 2.53 -27.88
C GLU A 145 -7.34 2.22 -26.57
N LYS A 146 -6.38 1.28 -26.57
CA LYS A 146 -5.57 1.00 -25.39
C LYS A 146 -4.73 2.19 -24.94
N ALA A 147 -4.14 2.94 -25.88
CA ALA A 147 -3.37 4.13 -25.53
C ALA A 147 -4.25 5.21 -24.88
N LYS A 148 -5.51 5.35 -25.31
CA LYS A 148 -6.50 6.24 -24.69
C LYS A 148 -6.96 5.72 -23.33
N GLU A 149 -7.20 4.42 -23.19
CA GLU A 149 -7.55 3.79 -21.92
C GLU A 149 -6.43 3.97 -20.89
N GLU A 150 -5.17 3.73 -21.27
CA GLU A 150 -4.00 3.99 -20.44
C GLU A 150 -3.91 5.49 -20.09
N ALA A 151 -4.03 6.39 -21.07
CA ALA A 151 -4.00 7.83 -20.81
C ALA A 151 -5.12 8.30 -19.86
N ASP A 152 -6.32 7.75 -19.97
CA ASP A 152 -7.44 8.09 -19.07
C ASP A 152 -7.26 7.48 -17.69
N TYR A 153 -6.75 6.24 -17.62
CA TYR A 153 -6.40 5.56 -16.37
C TYR A 153 -5.32 6.33 -15.60
N TYR A 154 -4.30 6.81 -16.29
CA TYR A 154 -3.17 7.56 -15.73
C TYR A 154 -3.33 9.08 -15.81
N LYS A 155 -4.53 9.62 -16.03
CA LYS A 155 -4.72 11.05 -16.32
C LYS A 155 -4.27 12.00 -15.21
N ARG A 156 -4.16 11.47 -13.98
CA ARG A 156 -3.72 12.18 -12.78
C ARG A 156 -2.30 11.81 -12.35
N SER A 157 -1.66 10.86 -13.03
CA SER A 157 -0.33 10.39 -12.68
C SER A 157 0.76 11.32 -13.23
N TYR A 158 1.78 11.55 -12.41
CA TYR A 158 3.00 12.23 -12.83
C TYR A 158 4.07 11.21 -13.21
N VAL A 159 4.94 11.61 -14.14
CA VAL A 159 6.13 10.87 -14.54
C VAL A 159 7.34 11.69 -14.20
N TYR A 160 8.22 11.11 -13.40
CA TYR A 160 9.53 11.63 -13.08
C TYR A 160 10.53 11.11 -14.10
N TYR A 161 10.88 11.97 -15.03
CA TYR A 161 11.63 11.66 -16.23
C TYR A 161 13.12 12.01 -16.09
N PHE A 162 14.00 11.13 -16.59
CA PHE A 162 15.45 11.36 -16.57
C PHE A 162 16.15 10.71 -17.76
N LYS A 163 17.30 11.30 -18.13
CA LYS A 163 18.22 10.75 -19.14
C LYS A 163 19.17 9.75 -18.48
N ALA A 164 19.30 8.58 -19.10
CA ALA A 164 20.18 7.51 -18.64
C ALA A 164 21.13 7.09 -19.76
N ASN A 165 22.43 7.29 -19.57
CA ASN A 165 23.44 6.85 -20.54
C ASN A 165 23.77 5.38 -20.32
N PHE A 166 23.14 4.50 -21.09
CA PHE A 166 23.32 3.06 -20.99
C PHE A 166 24.55 2.60 -21.79
N LYS A 167 25.28 1.65 -21.21
CA LYS A 167 26.22 0.80 -21.96
C LYS A 167 25.50 -0.44 -22.47
N LYS A 168 26.05 -1.09 -23.48
CA LYS A 168 25.62 -2.45 -23.85
C LYS A 168 25.83 -3.39 -22.66
N GLY A 169 24.84 -4.24 -22.37
CA GLY A 169 24.80 -5.13 -21.21
C GLY A 169 24.16 -4.46 -19.99
N GLU A 170 24.68 -4.77 -18.81
CA GLU A 170 24.06 -4.39 -17.54
C GLU A 170 24.22 -2.90 -17.20
N ASN A 171 23.11 -2.28 -16.79
CA ASN A 171 23.04 -0.92 -16.27
C ASN A 171 22.24 -0.91 -14.97
N VAL A 172 22.66 -0.08 -14.03
CA VAL A 172 22.03 0.01 -12.70
C VAL A 172 21.30 1.33 -12.60
N ILE A 173 20.02 1.26 -12.19
CA ILE A 173 19.24 2.45 -11.81
C ILE A 173 18.77 2.25 -10.37
N GLU A 174 18.93 3.27 -9.56
CA GLU A 174 18.47 3.29 -8.18
C GLU A 174 17.60 4.52 -7.93
N HIS A 175 16.41 4.31 -7.35
CA HIS A 175 15.54 5.39 -6.89
C HIS A 175 15.38 5.36 -5.37
N SER A 176 15.21 6.54 -4.81
CA SER A 176 14.73 6.73 -3.44
C SER A 176 13.69 7.83 -3.39
N TYR A 177 12.61 7.63 -2.64
CA TYR A 177 11.55 8.62 -2.46
C TYR A 177 10.70 8.31 -1.24
N ARG A 178 9.77 9.21 -0.92
CA ARG A 178 8.76 9.05 0.14
C ARG A 178 7.39 9.42 -0.38
N TYR A 179 6.36 8.75 0.15
CA TYR A 179 4.97 9.14 -0.08
C TYR A 179 4.10 8.81 1.13
N ASP A 180 3.02 9.57 1.31
CA ASP A 180 2.12 9.50 2.47
C ASP A 180 0.98 8.49 2.32
N GLY A 181 0.79 7.94 1.11
CA GLY A 181 -0.23 6.94 0.83
C GLY A 181 -1.62 7.56 0.71
N SER A 182 -2.65 6.71 0.80
CA SER A 182 -4.05 7.15 0.76
C SER A 182 -4.75 6.83 2.08
N GLY A 183 -5.29 7.85 2.74
CA GLY A 183 -5.97 7.71 4.03
C GLY A 183 -7.45 7.40 3.91
N GLY A 184 -7.91 6.36 4.59
CA GLY A 184 -9.30 6.06 4.88
C GLY A 184 -9.61 6.24 6.38
N VAL A 185 -10.88 6.05 6.77
CA VAL A 185 -11.26 6.08 8.19
C VAL A 185 -10.68 4.84 8.89
N GLY A 186 -9.49 5.00 9.50
CA GLY A 186 -8.81 4.00 10.32
C GLY A 186 -7.91 3.02 9.60
N TYR A 187 -7.51 3.32 8.36
CA TYR A 187 -6.45 2.63 7.65
C TYR A 187 -5.79 3.56 6.62
N ASN A 188 -4.55 3.27 6.24
CA ASN A 188 -3.79 3.97 5.20
C ASN A 188 -3.29 2.96 4.18
N ASP A 189 -3.50 3.21 2.89
CA ASP A 189 -3.02 2.34 1.82
C ASP A 189 -1.72 2.88 1.21
N PHE A 190 -0.73 2.00 1.12
CA PHE A 190 0.58 2.24 0.52
C PHE A 190 0.77 1.30 -0.66
N ASN A 191 0.85 1.89 -1.84
CA ASN A 191 0.68 1.15 -3.07
C ASN A 191 1.85 1.33 -4.02
N TYR A 192 2.10 0.33 -4.86
CA TYR A 192 3.21 0.34 -5.81
C TYR A 192 2.80 -0.38 -7.11
N VAL A 193 3.23 0.14 -8.27
CA VAL A 193 2.91 -0.44 -9.59
C VAL A 193 4.10 -1.19 -10.06
N TRP A 194 3.91 -2.47 -10.25
CA TRP A 194 4.93 -3.29 -10.90
C TRP A 194 4.39 -3.89 -12.19
N SER A 195 3.13 -3.65 -12.57
CA SER A 195 2.60 -4.16 -13.84
C SER A 195 3.27 -3.54 -15.06
N THR A 196 3.89 -2.36 -14.92
CA THR A 196 4.74 -1.72 -15.93
C THR A 196 5.97 -2.57 -16.29
N ILE A 197 6.32 -3.60 -15.51
CA ILE A 197 7.22 -4.70 -15.92
C ILE A 197 6.81 -5.26 -17.30
N SER A 198 5.50 -5.29 -17.60
CA SER A 198 4.97 -5.75 -18.90
C SER A 198 5.39 -4.90 -20.10
N LYS A 199 5.88 -3.68 -19.88
CA LYS A 199 6.39 -2.77 -20.91
C LYS A 199 7.87 -3.02 -21.25
N TRP A 200 8.55 -3.86 -20.48
CA TRP A 200 9.95 -4.20 -20.72
C TRP A 200 10.11 -5.49 -21.53
N LYS A 201 11.28 -5.69 -22.12
CA LYS A 201 11.58 -6.93 -22.85
C LYS A 201 11.39 -8.14 -21.94
N ASN A 202 10.79 -9.19 -22.51
CA ASN A 202 10.38 -10.42 -21.82
C ASN A 202 9.22 -10.27 -20.83
N GLN A 203 8.73 -9.04 -20.56
CA GLN A 203 7.57 -8.76 -19.72
C GLN A 203 7.65 -9.38 -18.32
N LYS A 204 8.87 -9.50 -17.79
CA LYS A 204 9.17 -10.12 -16.51
C LYS A 204 10.46 -9.56 -15.93
N VAL A 205 10.67 -9.79 -14.63
CA VAL A 205 11.95 -9.58 -13.94
C VAL A 205 12.59 -10.93 -13.63
N ASP A 206 13.83 -11.14 -14.06
CA ASP A 206 14.50 -12.43 -13.86
C ASP A 206 14.75 -12.73 -12.37
N ASP A 207 15.22 -11.75 -11.58
CA ASP A 207 15.45 -11.85 -10.13
C ASP A 207 14.77 -10.73 -9.34
N PHE A 208 13.68 -11.05 -8.64
CA PHE A 208 12.85 -10.06 -7.96
C PHE A 208 12.84 -10.28 -6.44
N GLU A 209 13.07 -9.21 -5.68
CA GLU A 209 13.13 -9.24 -4.21
C GLU A 209 12.37 -8.05 -3.63
N VAL A 210 11.56 -8.30 -2.60
CA VAL A 210 10.85 -7.26 -1.85
C VAL A 210 11.11 -7.43 -0.36
N ILE A 211 11.39 -6.31 0.31
CA ILE A 211 11.48 -6.19 1.77
C ILE A 211 10.46 -5.14 2.21
N VAL A 212 9.70 -5.47 3.25
CA VAL A 212 8.74 -4.56 3.92
C VAL A 212 9.09 -4.48 5.39
N GLU A 213 9.45 -3.28 5.85
CA GLU A 213 9.70 -2.91 7.25
C GLU A 213 8.51 -2.09 7.77
N PRO A 214 7.46 -2.73 8.33
CA PRO A 214 6.27 -2.02 8.84
C PRO A 214 6.46 -1.42 10.25
N GLY A 215 7.64 -1.61 10.85
CA GLY A 215 7.87 -1.32 12.27
C GLY A 215 6.89 -2.10 13.14
N SER A 216 6.19 -1.39 14.03
CA SER A 216 5.15 -1.96 14.90
C SER A 216 3.73 -1.80 14.34
N ALA A 217 3.54 -1.34 13.10
CA ALA A 217 2.21 -1.20 12.52
C ALA A 217 1.52 -2.57 12.37
N LEU A 218 0.18 -2.59 12.51
CA LEU A 218 -0.62 -3.71 12.04
C LEU A 218 -0.83 -3.49 10.54
N ILE A 219 -0.39 -4.43 9.71
CA ILE A 219 -0.51 -4.32 8.26
C ILE A 219 -1.28 -5.48 7.66
N ALA A 220 -1.83 -5.24 6.47
CA ALA A 220 -2.45 -6.23 5.62
C ALA A 220 -1.90 -6.13 4.19
N ILE A 221 -1.57 -7.27 3.58
CA ILE A 221 -1.06 -7.37 2.21
C ILE A 221 -1.90 -8.43 1.49
N PRO A 222 -2.71 -8.08 0.48
CA PRO A 222 -3.40 -9.05 -0.36
C PRO A 222 -2.43 -10.05 -1.00
N GLU A 223 -2.90 -11.25 -1.29
CA GLU A 223 -2.10 -12.23 -2.01
C GLU A 223 -1.64 -11.70 -3.36
N ILE A 224 -0.38 -11.99 -3.70
CA ILE A 224 0.19 -11.56 -4.98
C ILE A 224 0.23 -12.79 -5.88
N LYS A 225 -0.47 -12.69 -7.01
CA LYS A 225 -0.53 -13.73 -8.03
C LYS A 225 0.31 -13.34 -9.24
N MET A 226 1.15 -14.27 -9.67
CA MET A 226 1.91 -14.14 -10.91
C MET A 226 1.07 -14.66 -12.08
N LYS A 227 1.32 -14.15 -13.30
CA LYS A 227 0.61 -14.55 -14.55
C LYS A 227 0.68 -16.04 -14.87
N ASN A 228 1.62 -16.78 -14.28
CA ASN A 228 1.73 -18.24 -14.40
C ASN A 228 0.90 -19.00 -13.36
N GLY A 229 0.04 -18.32 -12.60
CA GLY A 229 -0.79 -18.88 -11.54
C GLY A 229 -0.09 -19.09 -10.19
N LYS A 230 1.21 -18.79 -10.07
CA LYS A 230 1.95 -18.97 -8.82
C LYS A 230 1.69 -17.80 -7.86
N TYR A 231 1.44 -18.11 -6.59
CA TYR A 231 1.35 -17.13 -5.52
C TYR A 231 2.69 -16.86 -4.86
N ILE A 232 2.87 -15.63 -4.39
CA ILE A 232 4.02 -15.22 -3.58
C ILE A 232 3.82 -15.64 -2.13
N ASP A 233 4.86 -16.26 -1.57
CA ASP A 233 4.94 -16.64 -0.16
C ASP A 233 5.83 -15.64 0.59
N TRP A 234 5.26 -15.02 1.63
CA TRP A 234 5.93 -14.02 2.44
C TRP A 234 6.58 -14.67 3.64
N LYS A 235 7.81 -14.26 3.93
CA LYS A 235 8.58 -14.75 5.08
C LYS A 235 8.78 -13.63 6.08
N LEU A 236 8.56 -13.96 7.35
CA LEU A 236 8.97 -13.12 8.46
C LEU A 236 10.44 -13.40 8.78
N VAL A 237 11.27 -12.35 8.80
CA VAL A 237 12.59 -12.35 9.40
C VAL A 237 12.52 -11.54 10.68
N GLY A 238 12.52 -12.21 11.83
CA GLY A 238 12.46 -11.58 13.15
C GLY A 238 11.36 -12.16 14.05
N GLU A 239 10.77 -11.32 14.88
CA GLU A 239 9.74 -11.65 15.86
C GLU A 239 8.44 -10.90 15.57
N GLY A 240 7.33 -11.61 15.52
CA GLY A 240 6.02 -11.04 15.23
C GLY A 240 4.97 -12.10 15.00
N ASN A 241 3.72 -11.66 14.88
CA ASN A 241 2.60 -12.50 14.48
C ASN A 241 2.32 -12.25 13.00
N ILE A 242 2.38 -13.32 12.21
CA ILE A 242 1.95 -13.33 10.82
C ILE A 242 0.95 -14.46 10.59
N ASP A 243 -0.12 -14.14 9.89
CA ASP A 243 -1.09 -15.14 9.48
C ASP A 243 -1.98 -14.68 8.34
N TYR A 244 -2.70 -15.60 7.74
CA TYR A 244 -3.57 -15.29 6.61
C TYR A 244 -5.04 -15.31 6.99
N GLY A 245 -5.84 -14.46 6.35
CA GLY A 245 -7.30 -14.49 6.42
C GLY A 245 -7.92 -14.35 5.02
N TYR A 246 -9.21 -14.63 4.91
CA TYR A 246 -9.93 -14.63 3.63
C TYR A 246 -10.99 -13.55 3.60
N ARG A 247 -10.87 -12.60 2.67
CA ARG A 247 -11.85 -11.52 2.47
C ARG A 247 -12.71 -11.82 1.25
N ASN A 248 -13.99 -11.49 1.33
CA ASN A 248 -14.87 -11.57 0.17
C ASN A 248 -14.52 -10.46 -0.83
N TYR A 249 -14.62 -10.78 -2.13
CA TYR A 249 -14.68 -9.73 -3.13
C TYR A 249 -15.96 -8.91 -2.96
N TYR A 250 -15.88 -7.60 -3.24
CA TYR A 250 -17.03 -6.71 -3.10
C TYR A 250 -17.99 -6.78 -4.29
N ASP A 251 -17.47 -7.08 -5.48
CA ASP A 251 -18.12 -6.98 -6.78
C ASP A 251 -18.47 -8.34 -7.39
N ARG A 252 -17.98 -9.44 -6.79
CA ARG A 252 -18.18 -10.79 -7.29
C ARG A 252 -18.19 -11.83 -6.17
N ASP A 253 -18.73 -13.00 -6.48
CA ASP A 253 -18.64 -14.14 -5.58
C ASP A 253 -17.20 -14.64 -5.48
N GLY A 254 -16.79 -14.99 -4.26
CA GLY A 254 -15.48 -15.57 -3.98
C GLY A 254 -14.71 -14.80 -2.90
N GLN A 255 -13.56 -15.36 -2.55
CA GLN A 255 -12.67 -14.82 -1.53
C GLN A 255 -11.26 -14.69 -2.08
N TYR A 256 -10.52 -13.71 -1.57
CA TYR A 256 -9.08 -13.58 -1.75
C TYR A 256 -8.35 -13.69 -0.42
N LYS A 257 -7.15 -14.24 -0.49
CA LYS A 257 -6.29 -14.42 0.68
C LYS A 257 -5.55 -13.12 0.97
N VAL A 258 -5.42 -12.78 2.25
CA VAL A 258 -4.73 -11.59 2.73
C VAL A 258 -3.79 -11.97 3.86
N LEU A 259 -2.53 -11.60 3.75
CA LEU A 259 -1.56 -11.69 4.83
C LEU A 259 -1.79 -10.55 5.82
N TYR A 260 -1.87 -10.87 7.09
CA TYR A 260 -1.87 -9.90 8.19
C TYR A 260 -0.62 -10.07 9.01
N ALA A 261 -0.01 -8.95 9.39
CA ALA A 261 1.23 -8.96 10.15
C ALA A 261 1.25 -7.85 11.20
N LYS A 262 1.69 -8.21 12.40
CA LYS A 262 2.11 -7.28 13.45
C LYS A 262 3.49 -7.72 13.90
N LEU A 263 4.50 -6.86 13.79
CA LEU A 263 5.86 -7.23 14.13
C LEU A 263 6.28 -6.60 15.46
N LYS A 264 7.07 -7.36 16.22
CA LYS A 264 7.83 -6.85 17.37
C LYS A 264 9.17 -6.31 16.91
N LYS A 265 9.82 -7.04 15.99
CA LYS A 265 11.13 -6.72 15.43
C LYS A 265 11.31 -7.46 14.12
N GLY A 266 11.89 -6.79 13.12
CA GLY A 266 12.25 -7.42 11.85
C GLY A 266 11.40 -6.93 10.68
N TYR A 267 11.32 -7.75 9.63
CA TYR A 267 10.71 -7.37 8.37
C TYR A 267 10.05 -8.57 7.67
N LEU A 268 9.15 -8.28 6.74
CA LEU A 268 8.61 -9.25 5.81
C LEU A 268 9.44 -9.24 4.52
N HIS A 269 9.67 -10.39 3.92
CA HIS A 269 10.36 -10.46 2.64
C HIS A 269 9.87 -11.59 1.76
N PHE A 270 10.05 -11.42 0.46
CA PHE A 270 10.03 -12.52 -0.49
C PHE A 270 11.07 -12.33 -1.58
N LYS A 271 11.46 -13.44 -2.20
CA LYS A 271 12.34 -13.46 -3.37
C LYS A 271 11.84 -14.50 -4.35
N THR A 272 11.74 -14.13 -5.63
CA THR A 272 11.23 -15.02 -6.68
C THR A 272 11.98 -14.81 -7.99
N LYS A 273 11.90 -15.80 -8.88
CA LYS A 273 12.45 -15.75 -10.23
C LYS A 273 11.34 -15.56 -11.24
N ASN A 274 11.66 -14.91 -12.36
CA ASN A 274 10.72 -14.69 -13.47
C ASN A 274 9.43 -14.00 -13.00
N PHE A 275 9.55 -12.98 -12.15
CA PHE A 275 8.41 -12.26 -11.61
C PHE A 275 7.64 -11.57 -12.73
N SER A 276 6.33 -11.82 -12.77
CA SER A 276 5.40 -11.24 -13.73
C SER A 276 4.04 -11.14 -13.03
N PRO A 277 3.71 -9.99 -12.43
CA PRO A 277 2.50 -9.82 -11.64
C PRO A 277 1.22 -9.80 -12.50
N GLU A 278 0.09 -10.25 -11.92
CA GLU A 278 -1.25 -10.02 -12.47
C GLU A 278 -1.84 -8.68 -12.02
N ASP A 279 -1.68 -8.35 -10.73
CA ASP A 279 -2.24 -7.17 -10.06
C ASP A 279 -1.12 -6.31 -9.46
N GLU A 280 -1.42 -5.09 -9.02
CA GLU A 280 -0.46 -4.20 -8.34
C GLU A 280 -0.16 -4.60 -6.90
N PHE A 281 0.91 -4.02 -6.33
CA PHE A 281 1.21 -4.19 -4.92
C PHE A 281 0.36 -3.24 -4.06
N ASN A 282 -0.31 -3.82 -3.07
CA ASN A 282 -1.09 -3.10 -2.08
C ASN A 282 -0.64 -3.50 -0.66
N LEU A 283 -0.48 -2.51 0.19
CA LEU A 283 -0.27 -2.68 1.62
C LEU A 283 -1.16 -1.71 2.36
N SER A 284 -2.05 -2.22 3.21
CA SER A 284 -2.81 -1.39 4.13
C SER A 284 -2.15 -1.39 5.51
N GLU A 285 -1.84 -0.21 6.04
CA GLU A 285 -1.69 -0.02 7.48
C GLU A 285 -3.08 0.07 8.12
N ILE A 286 -3.34 -0.71 9.15
CA ILE A 286 -4.56 -0.64 9.94
C ILE A 286 -4.29 0.18 11.20
N VAL A 287 -4.72 1.45 11.16
CA VAL A 287 -4.45 2.44 12.21
C VAL A 287 -5.34 2.21 13.43
N TYR A 288 -6.64 1.96 13.20
CA TYR A 288 -7.61 1.82 14.28
C TYR A 288 -8.39 0.51 14.20
N LEU A 289 -8.45 -0.21 15.33
CA LEU A 289 -9.26 -1.42 15.48
C LEU A 289 -10.77 -1.16 15.52
N ASN A 290 -11.25 0.08 15.48
CA ASN A 290 -12.67 0.40 15.32
C ASN A 290 -12.96 1.15 14.00
N GLY A 291 -11.93 1.40 13.18
CA GLY A 291 -12.10 2.06 11.88
C GLY A 291 -12.86 1.22 10.86
N ASN A 292 -13.01 1.76 9.65
CA ASN A 292 -13.77 1.15 8.56
C ASN A 292 -13.01 0.03 7.82
N TYR A 293 -11.84 -0.39 8.31
CA TYR A 293 -11.13 -1.54 7.74
C TYR A 293 -11.96 -2.82 7.90
N TYR A 294 -12.22 -3.50 6.79
CA TYR A 294 -12.98 -4.75 6.76
C TYR A 294 -12.07 -5.95 7.04
N PHE A 295 -12.22 -6.51 8.24
CA PHE A 295 -11.51 -7.71 8.66
C PHE A 295 -12.29 -9.00 8.30
N PRO A 296 -11.59 -10.10 7.99
CA PRO A 296 -12.20 -11.43 8.05
C PRO A 296 -12.52 -11.81 9.50
N GLU A 297 -13.39 -12.80 9.70
CA GLU A 297 -13.80 -13.24 11.04
C GLU A 297 -12.60 -13.68 11.90
N LYS A 298 -11.70 -14.47 11.29
CA LYS A 298 -10.47 -14.95 11.90
C LYS A 298 -9.43 -15.30 10.84
N THR A 299 -8.20 -15.49 11.28
CA THR A 299 -7.12 -16.04 10.44
C THR A 299 -7.20 -17.57 10.32
N GLU A 300 -6.36 -18.15 9.46
CA GLU A 300 -6.14 -19.59 9.31
C GLU A 300 -5.73 -20.27 10.63
N LYS A 301 -4.88 -19.65 11.45
CA LYS A 301 -4.51 -20.15 12.79
C LYS A 301 -5.53 -19.78 13.88
N GLY A 302 -6.63 -19.12 13.51
CA GLY A 302 -7.73 -18.80 14.43
C GLY A 302 -7.54 -17.52 15.25
N TYR A 303 -6.60 -16.65 14.89
CA TYR A 303 -6.51 -15.33 15.50
C TYR A 303 -7.72 -14.47 15.14
N LYS A 304 -8.18 -13.68 16.10
CA LYS A 304 -9.18 -12.64 15.91
C LYS A 304 -8.53 -11.30 15.56
N TYR A 305 -9.34 -10.39 15.02
CA TYR A 305 -8.96 -9.00 14.81
C TYR A 305 -9.78 -8.04 15.66
N ARG A 306 -11.08 -8.32 15.79
CA ARG A 306 -12.04 -7.59 16.61
C ARG A 306 -13.03 -8.61 17.19
N ASP A 307 -13.69 -8.22 18.25
CA ASP A 307 -14.90 -8.87 18.76
C ASP A 307 -15.88 -7.83 19.32
N ASP A 308 -16.98 -8.31 19.89
CA ASP A 308 -18.03 -7.45 20.43
C ASP A 308 -17.51 -6.51 21.53
N LEU A 309 -16.57 -6.97 22.35
CA LEU A 309 -15.95 -6.15 23.39
C LEU A 309 -14.98 -5.12 22.81
N THR A 310 -14.30 -5.43 21.71
CA THR A 310 -13.51 -4.43 20.97
C THR A 310 -14.43 -3.29 20.55
N LYS A 311 -15.56 -3.61 19.89
CA LYS A 311 -16.51 -2.60 19.42
C LYS A 311 -17.09 -1.80 20.59
N ALA A 312 -17.55 -2.48 21.64
CA ALA A 312 -18.12 -1.85 22.83
C ALA A 312 -17.13 -0.91 23.55
N ALA A 313 -15.84 -1.28 23.64
CA ALA A 313 -14.83 -0.44 24.27
C ALA A 313 -14.65 0.89 23.51
N TYR A 314 -14.50 0.81 22.19
CA TYR A 314 -14.26 1.98 21.34
C TYR A 314 -15.52 2.79 21.02
N SER A 315 -16.71 2.31 21.40
CA SER A 315 -17.98 3.05 21.30
C SER A 315 -18.66 3.24 22.66
N ALA A 316 -17.90 3.18 23.76
CA ALA A 316 -18.43 3.10 25.12
C ALA A 316 -19.38 4.26 25.47
N GLU A 317 -19.14 5.46 24.93
CA GLU A 317 -19.98 6.64 25.16
C GLU A 317 -21.36 6.56 24.45
N TYR A 318 -21.50 5.68 23.46
CA TYR A 318 -22.72 5.51 22.68
C TYR A 318 -23.53 4.26 23.04
N LEU A 319 -23.08 3.49 24.04
CA LEU A 319 -23.80 2.29 24.47
C LEU A 319 -25.14 2.66 25.12
N THR A 320 -26.20 1.96 24.71
CA THR A 320 -27.54 2.10 25.27
C THR A 320 -27.61 1.53 26.68
N ALA A 321 -28.65 1.92 27.44
CA ALA A 321 -28.85 1.41 28.79
C ALA A 321 -29.03 -0.12 28.86
N ASP A 322 -29.56 -0.74 27.81
CA ASP A 322 -29.75 -2.19 27.77
C ASP A 322 -28.45 -2.92 27.41
N GLU A 323 -27.67 -2.43 26.43
CA GLU A 323 -26.31 -2.94 26.17
C GLU A 323 -25.42 -2.82 27.41
N LEU A 324 -25.54 -1.71 28.14
CA LEU A 324 -24.84 -1.52 29.41
C LEU A 324 -25.29 -2.49 30.50
N LYS A 325 -26.47 -3.12 30.45
CA LYS A 325 -26.85 -4.15 31.45
C LYS A 325 -26.25 -5.52 31.14
N GLU A 326 -25.97 -5.79 29.88
CA GLU A 326 -25.43 -7.08 29.43
C GLU A 326 -23.94 -7.23 29.77
N LEU A 327 -23.20 -6.12 29.87
CA LEU A 327 -21.77 -6.15 30.20
C LEU A 327 -21.52 -6.59 31.64
N THR A 328 -20.64 -7.56 31.84
CA THR A 328 -20.18 -7.96 33.17
C THR A 328 -19.03 -7.06 33.68
N ASN A 329 -18.66 -7.20 34.95
CA ASN A 329 -17.48 -6.51 35.48
C ASN A 329 -16.18 -6.99 34.83
N GLU A 330 -16.12 -8.25 34.37
CA GLU A 330 -14.95 -8.76 33.64
C GLU A 330 -14.89 -8.17 32.23
N ASP A 331 -16.05 -7.99 31.57
CA ASP A 331 -16.12 -7.33 30.26
C ASP A 331 -15.63 -5.88 30.34
N LEU A 332 -16.08 -5.12 31.35
CA LEU A 332 -15.61 -3.75 31.56
C LEU A 332 -14.10 -3.69 31.85
N LYS A 333 -13.57 -4.68 32.57
CA LYS A 333 -12.13 -4.79 32.81
C LYS A 333 -11.36 -5.07 31.52
N ILE A 334 -11.87 -5.94 30.65
CA ILE A 334 -11.30 -6.19 29.33
C ILE A 334 -11.38 -4.91 28.47
N MET A 335 -12.55 -4.28 28.41
CA MET A 335 -12.80 -3.05 27.64
C MET A 335 -11.79 -1.96 27.99
N ARG A 336 -11.59 -1.70 29.28
CA ARG A 336 -10.62 -0.71 29.78
C ARG A 336 -9.17 -1.03 29.38
N ASN A 337 -8.84 -2.30 29.16
CA ASN A 337 -7.48 -2.75 28.88
C ASN A 337 -7.16 -2.89 27.37
N TYR A 338 -8.10 -2.62 26.46
CA TYR A 338 -7.82 -2.65 25.02
C TYR A 338 -6.70 -1.71 24.60
N PRO A 339 -6.68 -0.41 24.97
CA PRO A 339 -5.61 0.50 24.57
C PRO A 339 -4.22 0.02 25.04
N TYR A 340 -4.13 -0.47 26.28
CA TYR A 340 -2.90 -1.08 26.80
C TYR A 340 -2.47 -2.31 26.00
N ALA A 341 -3.41 -3.19 25.62
CA ALA A 341 -3.11 -4.37 24.81
C ALA A 341 -2.61 -4.00 23.41
N VAL A 342 -3.25 -3.02 22.75
CA VAL A 342 -2.84 -2.52 21.43
C VAL A 342 -1.43 -1.93 21.47
N ALA A 343 -1.09 -1.22 22.56
CA ALA A 343 0.25 -0.67 22.81
C ALA A 343 1.27 -1.74 23.23
N GLY A 344 0.86 -3.01 23.39
CA GLY A 344 1.73 -4.14 23.68
C GLY A 344 2.03 -4.37 25.17
N TYR A 345 1.14 -3.94 26.06
CA TYR A 345 1.32 -4.16 27.50
C TYR A 345 1.33 -5.65 27.82
N ASP A 346 2.37 -6.13 28.49
CA ASP A 346 2.46 -7.51 28.96
C ASP A 346 1.63 -7.66 30.24
N PHE A 347 0.46 -8.30 30.20
CA PHE A 347 -0.40 -8.44 31.38
C PHE A 347 0.13 -9.49 32.36
N SER A 348 0.22 -9.13 33.66
CA SER A 348 0.45 -10.14 34.72
C SER A 348 -0.82 -10.93 35.04
N ASP A 349 -1.99 -10.31 34.81
CA ASP A 349 -3.26 -10.99 34.96
C ASP A 349 -3.43 -12.01 33.84
N LYS A 350 -3.47 -13.29 34.22
CA LYS A 350 -3.56 -14.41 33.28
C LYS A 350 -4.83 -14.34 32.43
N LYS A 351 -5.97 -13.90 32.97
CA LYS A 351 -7.22 -13.83 32.20
C LYS A 351 -7.13 -12.79 31.10
N LEU A 352 -6.57 -11.62 31.40
CA LEU A 352 -6.35 -10.57 30.38
C LEU A 352 -5.34 -11.04 29.33
N LYS A 353 -4.22 -11.65 29.76
CA LYS A 353 -3.21 -12.17 28.83
C LYS A 353 -3.80 -13.25 27.91
N ASP A 354 -4.52 -14.23 28.46
CA ASP A 354 -5.16 -15.30 27.71
C ASP A 354 -6.26 -14.76 26.76
N TYR A 355 -6.97 -13.71 27.17
CA TYR A 355 -7.97 -13.06 26.33
C TYR A 355 -7.31 -12.35 25.13
N PHE A 356 -6.35 -11.45 25.38
CA PHE A 356 -5.71 -10.67 24.31
C PHE A 356 -4.80 -11.50 23.40
N SER A 357 -4.25 -12.62 23.88
CA SER A 357 -3.45 -13.56 23.06
C SER A 357 -4.25 -14.23 21.93
N LYS A 358 -5.57 -14.08 21.92
CA LYS A 358 -6.42 -14.53 20.80
C LYS A 358 -6.36 -13.58 19.60
N PHE A 359 -5.82 -12.37 19.75
CA PHE A 359 -5.79 -11.36 18.70
C PHE A 359 -4.43 -11.31 18.01
N LEU A 360 -4.43 -11.23 16.68
CA LEU A 360 -3.18 -11.23 15.89
C LEU A 360 -2.28 -10.04 16.25
N TRP A 361 -2.89 -8.89 16.54
CA TRP A 361 -2.18 -7.63 16.82
C TRP A 361 -1.64 -7.54 18.26
N TYR A 362 -2.01 -8.44 19.17
CA TYR A 362 -1.50 -8.41 20.54
C TYR A 362 -0.11 -9.04 20.61
N ILE A 363 0.89 -8.20 20.87
CA ILE A 363 2.27 -8.63 21.08
C ILE A 363 2.77 -8.00 22.39
N PRO A 364 2.98 -8.77 23.46
CA PRO A 364 3.52 -8.24 24.69
C PRO A 364 4.98 -7.79 24.48
N ILE A 365 5.23 -6.48 24.61
CA ILE A 365 6.56 -5.86 24.49
C ILE A 365 7.15 -5.48 25.84
N GLY A 366 6.31 -5.18 26.83
CA GLY A 366 6.76 -4.81 28.18
C GLY A 366 5.66 -4.20 29.04
N LYS A 367 6.04 -3.74 30.22
CA LYS A 367 5.13 -3.07 31.18
C LYS A 367 5.02 -1.56 30.96
N ASN A 368 6.02 -0.98 30.31
CA ASN A 368 6.08 0.46 30.02
C ASN A 368 5.64 0.65 28.58
N VAL A 369 4.37 1.03 28.40
CA VAL A 369 3.78 1.33 27.10
C VAL A 369 3.36 2.79 27.06
N GLU A 370 3.47 3.39 25.88
CA GLU A 370 3.00 4.74 25.62
C GLU A 370 1.57 4.70 25.09
N LEU A 371 0.72 5.56 25.62
CA LEU A 371 -0.67 5.73 25.20
C LEU A 371 -0.88 7.16 24.70
N GLY A 372 -1.64 7.30 23.62
CA GLY A 372 -2.05 8.58 23.05
C GLY A 372 -3.30 9.16 23.71
N GLU A 373 -3.71 10.34 23.27
CA GLU A 373 -4.92 11.01 23.76
C GLU A 373 -6.18 10.15 23.52
N ASP A 374 -6.32 9.59 22.31
CA ASP A 374 -7.43 8.70 21.93
C ASP A 374 -7.50 7.44 22.81
N ASP A 375 -6.35 6.89 23.20
CA ASP A 375 -6.28 5.73 24.10
C ASP A 375 -6.86 6.07 25.48
N TYR A 376 -6.51 7.25 26.01
CA TYR A 376 -7.05 7.73 27.29
C TYR A 376 -8.53 8.09 27.20
N GLU A 377 -9.02 8.57 26.06
CA GLU A 377 -10.44 8.80 25.84
C GLU A 377 -11.24 7.50 25.99
N VAL A 378 -10.80 6.42 25.33
CA VAL A 378 -11.42 5.09 25.46
C VAL A 378 -11.41 4.63 26.93
N ILE A 379 -10.27 4.73 27.62
CA ILE A 379 -10.15 4.35 29.03
C ILE A 379 -11.14 5.15 29.90
N ASN A 380 -11.19 6.47 29.72
CA ASN A 380 -12.04 7.37 30.49
C ASN A 380 -13.53 7.09 30.27
N ASN A 381 -13.93 6.81 29.03
CA ASN A 381 -15.31 6.49 28.71
C ASN A 381 -15.76 5.17 29.35
N VAL A 382 -14.89 4.16 29.39
CA VAL A 382 -15.17 2.91 30.13
C VAL A 382 -15.17 3.13 31.65
N ASP A 383 -14.26 3.95 32.18
CA ASP A 383 -14.19 4.26 33.61
C ASP A 383 -15.45 4.98 34.12
N LYS A 384 -16.08 5.84 33.29
CA LYS A 384 -17.38 6.46 33.61
C LYS A 384 -18.46 5.40 33.84
N ILE A 385 -18.50 4.35 33.01
CA ILE A 385 -19.46 3.23 33.14
C ILE A 385 -19.16 2.42 34.40
N ILE A 386 -17.89 2.10 34.67
CA ILE A 386 -17.49 1.37 35.88
C ILE A 386 -17.92 2.15 37.14
N ASN A 387 -17.74 3.46 37.14
CA ASN A 387 -18.06 4.31 38.29
C ASN A 387 -19.57 4.51 38.47
N SER A 388 -20.36 4.53 37.40
CA SER A 388 -21.82 4.65 37.51
C SER A 388 -22.47 3.42 38.15
N ARG A 389 -21.86 2.23 38.00
CA ARG A 389 -22.34 0.97 38.62
C ARG A 389 -22.00 0.81 40.10
N LYS A 390 -21.03 1.59 40.60
CA LYS A 390 -20.62 1.56 42.01
C LYS A 390 -21.50 2.46 42.89
N LYS A 391 -22.28 3.34 42.28
CA LYS A 391 -23.33 4.15 42.92
C LYS A 391 -24.63 3.39 42.88
#